data_AF-A0A2L2NA99-F1
#
_entry.id   AF-A0A2L2NA99-F1
#
_cell.length_a   1.000
_cell.length_b   1.000
_cell.length_c   1.000
_cell.angle_alpha   90.00
_cell.angle_beta   90.00
_cell.angle_gamma   90.00
#
_symmetry.space_group_name_H-M   'P 1'
#
loop_
_entity.id
_entity.type
_entity.pdbx_description
1 polymer ?
#
loop_
_entity_poly.entity_id
_entity_poly.type
_entity_poly.pdbx_seq_one_letter_code
_entity_poly.pdbx_strand_id
1 'polypeptide(L)'
;MTNNQICLLELIKIFAEYRNNIIVNIKHLQEHYQRTGIKRVRGVRNESGELLQPWLQTEYIDNAEYVGMGEFQFNRNTATINMLIKRKVRLAKSEDQTPTLEVAGLLVNNLNSFNNYTIVSDGKINIKSLQVKISSKKAFDLLKEKGVLDAEKFDFHTEYSIHLDNLPLVASDSRYSSIDGLFNQLAEIKVLTSIISAHLKKESDVFIAPQLDEFQKHYLSKNAYISFPTTNEYIDIQEALLNGTLDSRLSYKIDIGSQNILNLSKLHSANKFLNKMYRLYDKETGEIIIKPSFEMAFNENLAVRHRLLSSRTKITKVDEFMKSIFDDFLGLEQNGIVLGILNKVGADSLAQLFQDKQTGRQISKEETIAALTTANNKLEKYVENIYQDKISPLVFYIGCTGLLPEQIEAKPMTAEEAAAKYPNLQFSKNEQDGSFFAVGDSIISIYAKTEYYSKNMPILNIS
;
A
#
# COMPACT_ATOMS: atom_id res chain seq x y z
N MET A 1 37.33 10.04 -19.93
CA MET A 1 36.13 10.73 -19.43
C MET A 1 35.36 9.72 -18.60
N THR A 2 35.44 9.83 -17.28
CA THR A 2 34.71 8.97 -16.36
C THR A 2 33.22 9.32 -16.47
N ASN A 3 32.42 8.36 -16.92
CA ASN A 3 30.99 8.53 -17.14
C ASN A 3 30.31 8.73 -15.77
N ASN A 4 30.12 9.99 -15.36
CA ASN A 4 29.57 10.40 -14.05
C ASN A 4 28.04 10.21 -13.99
N GLN A 5 27.53 9.24 -14.74
CA GLN A 5 26.11 9.03 -14.97
C GLN A 5 25.53 8.25 -13.80
N ILE A 6 24.63 8.91 -13.07
CA ILE A 6 23.94 8.34 -11.90
C ILE A 6 23.01 7.20 -12.29
N CYS A 7 22.65 6.35 -11.34
CA CYS A 7 21.58 5.37 -11.55
C CYS A 7 20.18 6.00 -11.37
N LEU A 8 19.13 5.33 -11.83
CA LEU A 8 17.75 5.83 -11.71
C LEU A 8 17.33 6.06 -10.24
N LEU A 9 17.77 5.20 -9.31
CA LEU A 9 17.48 5.41 -7.87
C LEU A 9 18.03 6.74 -7.35
N GLU A 10 19.24 7.12 -7.76
CA GLU A 10 19.86 8.39 -7.37
C GLU A 10 19.13 9.56 -8.01
N LEU A 11 18.70 9.43 -9.28
CA LEU A 11 17.89 10.45 -9.94
C LEU A 11 16.55 10.66 -9.22
N ILE A 12 15.90 9.59 -8.78
CA ILE A 12 14.64 9.66 -8.02
C ILE A 12 14.85 10.38 -6.68
N LYS A 13 15.99 10.18 -6.00
CA LYS A 13 16.31 10.94 -4.78
C LYS A 13 16.43 12.44 -5.06
N ILE A 14 17.06 12.81 -6.18
CA ILE A 14 17.13 14.21 -6.63
C ILE A 14 15.72 14.75 -6.92
N PHE A 15 14.88 14.00 -7.62
CA PHE A 15 13.49 14.41 -7.87
C PHE A 15 12.69 14.58 -6.59
N ALA A 16 12.88 13.71 -5.59
CA ALA A 16 12.21 13.82 -4.30
C ALA A 16 12.66 15.07 -3.52
N GLU A 17 13.96 15.37 -3.48
CA GLU A 17 14.53 16.56 -2.83
C GLU A 17 14.01 17.85 -3.48
N TYR A 18 13.97 17.90 -4.82
CA TYR A 18 13.64 19.09 -5.60
C TYR A 18 12.22 19.10 -6.17
N ARG A 19 11.31 18.25 -5.66
CA ARG A 19 9.96 18.05 -6.23
C ARG A 19 9.14 19.34 -6.37
N ASN A 20 9.31 20.29 -5.45
CA ASN A 20 8.59 21.57 -5.47
C ASN A 20 9.18 22.56 -6.50
N ASN A 21 10.33 22.23 -7.10
CA ASN A 21 11.02 23.04 -8.10
C ASN A 21 11.01 22.42 -9.51
N ILE A 22 10.32 21.29 -9.68
CA ILE A 22 10.22 20.58 -10.94
C ILE A 22 8.75 20.34 -11.24
N ILE A 23 8.31 20.71 -12.44
CA ILE A 23 6.97 20.41 -12.95
C ILE A 23 7.08 19.52 -14.18
N VAL A 24 6.15 18.58 -14.33
CA VAL A 24 6.15 17.54 -15.37
C VAL A 24 5.04 17.85 -16.38
N ASN A 25 5.32 17.71 -17.67
CA ASN A 25 4.30 17.77 -18.72
C ASN A 25 3.41 16.51 -18.63
N ILE A 26 2.15 16.71 -18.21
CA ILE A 26 1.23 15.61 -17.95
C ILE A 26 0.75 14.93 -19.23
N LYS A 27 0.64 15.66 -20.34
CA LYS A 27 0.21 15.12 -21.62
C LYS A 27 1.28 14.19 -22.19
N HIS A 28 2.52 14.66 -22.24
CA HIS A 28 3.65 13.84 -22.69
C HIS A 28 3.78 12.57 -21.82
N LEU A 29 3.65 12.70 -20.50
CA LEU A 29 3.68 11.55 -19.59
C LEU A 29 2.58 10.53 -19.93
N GLN A 30 1.35 10.98 -20.17
CA GLN A 30 0.22 10.11 -20.48
C GLN A 30 0.36 9.42 -21.85
N GLU A 31 0.85 10.13 -22.86
CA GLU A 31 1.07 9.61 -24.21
C GLU A 31 2.14 8.51 -24.25
N HIS A 32 3.17 8.63 -23.41
CA HIS A 32 4.30 7.68 -23.36
C HIS A 32 4.16 6.65 -22.24
N TYR A 33 3.05 6.65 -21.50
CA TYR A 33 2.80 5.71 -20.42
C TYR A 33 2.06 4.46 -20.90
N GLN A 34 2.68 3.30 -20.69
CA GLN A 34 1.99 2.02 -20.82
C GLN A 34 1.40 1.59 -19.48
N ARG A 35 0.11 1.25 -19.47
CA ARG A 35 -0.56 0.75 -18.26
C ARG A 35 -0.03 -0.63 -17.87
N THR A 36 0.29 -0.80 -16.59
CA THR A 36 0.91 -2.03 -16.06
C THR A 36 -0.03 -2.92 -15.26
N GLY A 37 -1.32 -2.55 -15.18
CA GLY A 37 -2.37 -3.30 -14.50
C GLY A 37 -3.69 -3.21 -15.23
N ILE A 38 -4.71 -3.90 -14.71
CA ILE A 38 -6.04 -3.90 -15.32
C ILE A 38 -6.70 -2.52 -15.16
N LYS A 39 -7.20 -1.97 -16.27
CA LYS A 39 -8.00 -0.75 -16.27
C LYS A 39 -9.35 -1.02 -15.61
N ARG A 40 -9.74 -0.11 -14.71
CA ARG A 40 -11.02 -0.13 -13.99
C ARG A 40 -11.85 1.05 -14.46
N VAL A 41 -13.14 0.83 -14.65
CA VAL A 41 -14.12 1.87 -14.98
C VAL A 41 -14.95 2.23 -13.76
N ARG A 42 -15.41 3.48 -13.69
CA ARG A 42 -16.24 3.97 -12.59
C ARG A 42 -17.64 3.38 -12.70
N GLY A 43 -18.18 2.94 -11.57
CA GLY A 43 -19.50 2.34 -11.47
C GLY A 43 -19.49 0.90 -10.99
N VAL A 44 -20.69 0.32 -10.94
CA VAL A 44 -20.95 -1.07 -10.55
C VAL A 44 -21.78 -1.71 -11.65
N ARG A 45 -21.57 -3.01 -11.92
CA ARG A 45 -22.46 -3.73 -12.84
C ARG A 45 -23.69 -4.21 -12.10
N ASN A 46 -24.87 -4.05 -12.69
CA ASN A 46 -26.10 -4.65 -12.19
C ASN A 46 -26.17 -6.15 -12.53
N GLU A 47 -27.27 -6.81 -12.17
CA GLU A 47 -27.49 -8.25 -12.43
C GLU A 47 -27.52 -8.59 -13.92
N SER A 48 -27.89 -7.65 -14.80
CA SER A 48 -27.84 -7.83 -16.26
C SER A 48 -26.46 -7.53 -16.87
N GLY A 49 -25.46 -7.14 -16.08
CA GLY A 49 -24.11 -6.84 -16.52
C GLY A 49 -23.90 -5.41 -17.05
N GLU A 50 -24.93 -4.57 -17.04
CA GLU A 50 -24.89 -3.17 -17.45
C GLU A 50 -24.16 -2.31 -16.40
N LEU A 51 -23.32 -1.37 -16.87
CA LEU A 51 -22.54 -0.49 -16.01
C LEU A 51 -23.39 0.68 -15.49
N LEU A 52 -23.73 0.64 -14.21
CA LEU A 52 -24.34 1.76 -13.50
C LEU A 52 -23.25 2.75 -13.08
N GLN A 53 -23.22 3.91 -13.73
CA GLN A 53 -22.26 4.97 -13.42
C GLN A 53 -22.63 5.71 -12.12
N PRO A 54 -21.63 6.23 -11.38
CA PRO A 54 -21.89 7.09 -10.24
C PRO A 54 -22.63 8.38 -10.65
N TRP A 55 -23.52 8.88 -9.79
CA TRP A 55 -24.26 10.12 -10.04
C TRP A 55 -23.40 11.39 -9.91
N LEU A 56 -22.18 11.25 -9.37
CA LEU A 56 -21.14 12.28 -9.33
C LEU A 56 -19.92 11.88 -10.16
N GLN A 57 -19.21 12.88 -10.64
CA GLN A 57 -17.91 12.76 -11.28
C GLN A 57 -16.92 13.79 -10.74
N THR A 58 -15.68 13.71 -11.20
CA THR A 58 -14.61 14.65 -10.84
C THR A 58 -14.20 15.47 -12.03
N GLU A 59 -14.05 16.76 -11.83
CA GLU A 59 -13.51 17.70 -12.83
C GLU A 59 -12.24 18.33 -12.30
N TYR A 60 -11.20 18.42 -13.14
CA TYR A 60 -9.99 19.14 -12.76
C TYR A 60 -10.29 20.63 -12.65
N ILE A 61 -9.77 21.25 -11.58
CA ILE A 61 -9.93 22.70 -11.35
C ILE A 61 -8.98 23.47 -12.27
N ASP A 62 -7.82 22.87 -12.56
CA ASP A 62 -6.83 23.40 -13.48
C ASP A 62 -6.90 22.69 -14.84
N ASN A 63 -6.75 23.47 -15.92
CA ASN A 63 -6.47 22.97 -17.27
C ASN A 63 -4.96 22.97 -17.55
N ALA A 64 -4.14 22.85 -16.50
CA ALA A 64 -2.70 23.01 -16.61
C ALA A 64 -2.07 21.80 -17.35
N GLU A 65 -1.21 22.12 -18.32
CA GLU A 65 -0.38 21.12 -19.01
C GLU A 65 0.77 20.61 -18.15
N TYR A 66 1.25 21.45 -17.23
CA TYR A 66 2.30 21.08 -16.28
C TYR A 66 1.74 20.94 -14.89
N VAL A 67 2.16 19.88 -14.20
CA VAL A 67 1.79 19.58 -12.82
C VAL A 67 3.04 19.43 -11.96
N GLY A 68 2.93 19.65 -10.65
CA GLY A 68 4.04 19.42 -9.73
C GLY A 68 4.60 18.00 -9.85
N MET A 69 5.92 17.85 -9.72
CA MET A 69 6.56 16.54 -9.66
C MET A 69 5.91 15.69 -8.57
N GLY A 70 5.58 14.45 -8.93
CA GLY A 70 4.90 13.52 -8.04
C GLY A 70 5.80 12.98 -6.94
N GLU A 71 5.21 12.20 -6.04
CA GLU A 71 5.95 11.43 -5.04
C GLU A 71 6.30 10.05 -5.60
N PHE A 72 7.54 9.63 -5.44
CA PHE A 72 7.99 8.32 -5.90
C PHE A 72 7.81 7.28 -4.80
N GLN A 73 7.15 6.17 -5.12
CA GLN A 73 6.86 5.09 -4.20
C GLN A 73 7.39 3.78 -4.75
N PHE A 74 8.26 3.14 -3.96
CA PHE A 74 8.76 1.82 -4.24
C PHE A 74 7.74 0.77 -3.82
N ASN A 75 7.49 -0.20 -4.68
CA ASN A 75 6.68 -1.33 -4.31
C ASN A 75 7.39 -2.19 -3.27
N ARG A 76 6.62 -2.73 -2.32
CA ARG A 76 7.15 -3.48 -1.17
C ARG A 76 7.64 -4.89 -1.51
N ASN A 77 7.21 -5.47 -2.63
CA ASN A 77 7.57 -6.83 -3.01
C ASN A 77 7.76 -7.07 -4.51
N THR A 78 7.89 -6.01 -5.32
CA THR A 78 8.27 -6.11 -6.74
C THR A 78 9.24 -4.99 -7.08
N ALA A 79 10.04 -5.17 -8.13
CA ALA A 79 10.91 -4.11 -8.65
C ALA A 79 10.11 -3.06 -9.45
N THR A 80 9.18 -2.40 -8.79
CA THR A 80 8.26 -1.42 -9.37
C THR A 80 8.40 -0.09 -8.65
N ILE A 81 8.46 1.00 -9.41
CA ILE A 81 8.47 2.38 -8.92
C ILE A 81 7.29 3.10 -9.52
N ASN A 82 6.43 3.65 -8.67
CA ASN A 82 5.32 4.49 -9.08
C ASN A 82 5.61 5.96 -8.79
N MET A 83 5.15 6.85 -9.66
CA MET A 83 5.08 8.28 -9.43
C MET A 83 3.62 8.67 -9.19
N LEU A 84 3.33 9.14 -7.98
CA LEU A 84 2.02 9.60 -7.53
C LEU A 84 1.88 11.10 -7.83
N ILE A 85 1.09 11.43 -8.85
CA ILE A 85 0.75 12.82 -9.18
C ILE A 85 -0.54 13.21 -8.46
N LYS A 86 -0.47 14.33 -7.74
CA LYS A 86 -1.59 14.95 -7.03
C LYS A 86 -2.12 16.15 -7.82
N ARG A 87 -3.42 16.17 -8.13
CA ARG A 87 -4.10 17.29 -8.79
C ARG A 87 -5.36 17.71 -8.04
N LYS A 88 -5.78 18.94 -8.25
CA LYS A 88 -7.00 19.47 -7.64
C LYS A 88 -8.22 19.21 -8.51
N VAL A 89 -9.27 18.70 -7.88
CA VAL A 89 -10.54 18.39 -8.53
C VAL A 89 -11.71 18.90 -7.70
N ARG A 90 -12.83 19.15 -8.38
CA ARG A 90 -14.14 19.37 -7.75
C ARG A 90 -15.08 18.22 -8.09
N LEU A 91 -16.07 18.00 -7.24
CA LEU A 91 -17.18 17.10 -7.54
C LEU A 91 -18.23 17.83 -8.36
N ALA A 92 -18.81 17.16 -9.34
CA ALA A 92 -19.91 17.65 -10.17
C ALA A 92 -20.90 16.51 -10.44
N LYS A 93 -22.17 16.84 -10.62
CA LYS A 93 -23.19 15.87 -11.04
C LYS A 93 -22.88 15.36 -12.45
N SER A 94 -23.04 14.06 -12.65
CA SER A 94 -22.76 13.43 -13.95
C SER A 94 -23.77 13.84 -15.03
N GLU A 95 -25.01 14.17 -14.65
CA GLU A 95 -26.11 14.49 -15.58
C GLU A 95 -25.93 15.85 -16.26
N ASP A 96 -25.61 16.89 -15.49
CA ASP A 96 -25.64 18.28 -15.93
C ASP A 96 -24.33 19.04 -15.66
N GLN A 97 -23.31 18.35 -15.13
CA GLN A 97 -22.02 18.94 -14.74
C GLN A 97 -22.13 20.03 -13.67
N THR A 98 -23.27 20.11 -12.96
CA THR A 98 -23.45 21.09 -11.89
C THR A 98 -22.47 20.79 -10.73
N PRO A 99 -21.61 21.75 -10.33
CA PRO A 99 -20.66 21.53 -9.24
C PRO A 99 -21.35 21.26 -7.91
N THR A 100 -20.85 20.28 -7.16
CA THR A 100 -21.14 20.11 -5.74
C THR A 100 -20.13 20.92 -4.95
N LEU A 101 -20.60 21.89 -4.16
CA LEU A 101 -19.73 22.78 -3.39
C LEU A 101 -19.44 22.26 -1.98
N GLU A 102 -20.43 21.63 -1.37
CA GLU A 102 -20.39 21.19 0.03
C GLU A 102 -21.08 19.83 0.19
N VAL A 103 -20.54 18.99 1.08
CA VAL A 103 -21.18 17.77 1.55
C VAL A 103 -21.06 17.75 3.08
N ALA A 104 -22.19 17.76 3.78
CA ALA A 104 -22.25 17.66 5.25
C ALA A 104 -21.31 18.62 6.02
N GLY A 105 -21.24 19.88 5.60
CA GLY A 105 -20.35 20.90 6.20
C GLY A 105 -18.91 20.90 5.67
N LEU A 106 -18.54 19.97 4.79
CA LEU A 106 -17.22 19.91 4.16
C LEU A 106 -17.25 20.51 2.76
N LEU A 107 -16.37 21.47 2.47
CA LEU A 107 -16.17 21.98 1.11
C LEU A 107 -15.51 20.91 0.22
N VAL A 108 -16.18 20.54 -0.88
CA VAL A 108 -15.75 19.47 -1.81
C VAL A 108 -15.37 20.00 -3.20
N ASN A 109 -15.25 21.32 -3.31
CA ASN A 109 -14.86 22.03 -4.53
C ASN A 109 -13.33 22.13 -4.72
N ASN A 110 -12.51 21.55 -3.83
CA ASN A 110 -11.04 21.58 -3.89
C ASN A 110 -10.38 20.29 -3.34
N LEU A 111 -10.91 19.15 -3.74
CA LEU A 111 -10.42 17.84 -3.34
C LEU A 111 -9.15 17.45 -4.09
N ASN A 112 -8.42 16.47 -3.55
CA ASN A 112 -7.25 15.90 -4.20
C ASN A 112 -7.65 14.67 -5.02
N SER A 113 -7.25 14.65 -6.28
CA SER A 113 -7.19 13.45 -7.11
C SER A 113 -5.74 12.96 -7.19
N PHE A 114 -5.58 11.66 -7.16
CA PHE A 114 -4.29 10.99 -7.12
C PHE A 114 -4.18 10.02 -8.30
N ASN A 115 -3.20 10.25 -9.18
CA ASN A 115 -2.94 9.42 -10.34
C ASN A 115 -1.55 8.78 -10.21
N ASN A 116 -1.50 7.45 -10.26
CA ASN A 116 -0.26 6.68 -10.21
C ASN A 116 0.24 6.35 -11.62
N TYR A 117 1.48 6.70 -11.90
CA TYR A 117 2.20 6.36 -13.12
C TYR A 117 3.38 5.46 -12.80
N THR A 118 3.34 4.22 -13.28
CA THR A 118 4.44 3.28 -13.12
C THR A 118 5.64 3.73 -13.96
N ILE A 119 6.73 4.16 -13.32
CA ILE A 119 7.99 4.56 -13.97
C ILE A 119 8.84 3.33 -14.30
N VAL A 120 8.96 2.42 -13.34
CA VAL A 120 9.65 1.13 -13.49
C VAL A 120 8.65 0.04 -13.14
N SER A 121 8.59 -1.01 -13.94
CA SER A 121 7.64 -2.09 -13.81
C SER A 121 8.36 -3.43 -13.89
N ASP A 122 8.36 -4.19 -12.79
CA ASP A 122 9.06 -5.47 -12.67
C ASP A 122 10.52 -5.43 -13.20
N GLY A 123 11.28 -4.41 -12.79
CA GLY A 123 12.69 -4.24 -13.15
C GLY A 123 12.91 -3.71 -14.58
N LYS A 124 11.88 -3.16 -15.23
CA LYS A 124 11.99 -2.58 -16.59
C LYS A 124 11.45 -1.16 -16.64
N ILE A 125 12.15 -0.28 -17.37
CA ILE A 125 11.69 1.09 -17.62
C ILE A 125 10.35 1.04 -18.38
N ASN A 126 9.34 1.72 -17.85
CA ASN A 126 8.02 1.84 -18.44
C ASN A 126 7.78 3.22 -19.05
N ILE A 127 8.36 4.27 -18.45
CA ILE A 127 8.38 5.63 -19.01
C ILE A 127 9.82 5.96 -19.38
N LYS A 128 10.08 6.13 -20.68
CA LYS A 128 11.44 6.33 -21.20
C LYS A 128 12.01 7.70 -20.92
N SER A 129 11.16 8.73 -20.88
CA SER A 129 11.60 10.10 -20.62
C SER A 129 10.52 10.91 -19.92
N LEU A 130 10.95 11.93 -19.19
CA LEU A 130 10.10 12.94 -18.58
C LEU A 130 10.42 14.29 -19.21
N GLN A 131 9.38 14.97 -19.69
CA GLN A 131 9.48 16.39 -20.06
C GLN A 131 9.18 17.23 -18.83
N VAL A 132 10.11 18.10 -18.46
CA VAL A 132 10.05 18.87 -17.23
C VAL A 132 10.41 20.33 -17.44
N LYS A 133 9.89 21.20 -16.58
CA LYS A 133 10.43 22.55 -16.37
C LYS A 133 11.00 22.65 -14.96
N ILE A 134 12.12 23.34 -14.84
CA ILE A 134 12.89 23.45 -13.61
C ILE A 134 12.95 24.91 -13.19
N SER A 135 12.43 25.24 -12.00
CA SER A 135 12.44 26.61 -11.48
C SER A 135 13.65 26.93 -10.62
N SER A 136 14.43 25.92 -10.22
CA SER A 136 15.61 26.07 -9.36
C SER A 136 16.90 25.88 -10.12
N LYS A 137 17.74 26.92 -10.17
CA LYS A 137 19.10 26.83 -10.73
C LYS A 137 19.93 25.75 -10.03
N LYS A 138 19.77 25.57 -8.70
CA LYS A 138 20.45 24.52 -7.93
C LYS A 138 20.07 23.13 -8.43
N ALA A 139 18.79 22.89 -8.71
CA ALA A 139 18.32 21.61 -9.24
C ALA A 139 18.85 21.37 -10.66
N PHE A 140 18.79 22.41 -11.50
CA PHE A 140 19.32 22.37 -12.87
C PHE A 140 20.81 22.03 -12.89
N ASP A 141 21.63 22.76 -12.13
CA ASP A 141 23.09 22.57 -12.10
C ASP A 141 23.44 21.14 -11.62
N LEU A 142 22.72 20.62 -10.61
CA LEU A 142 22.90 19.26 -10.12
C LEU A 142 22.53 18.20 -11.16
N LEU A 143 21.35 18.31 -11.79
CA LEU A 143 20.92 17.38 -12.83
C LEU A 143 21.89 17.39 -14.03
N LYS A 144 22.42 18.56 -14.38
CA LYS A 144 23.44 18.72 -15.41
C LYS A 144 24.78 18.08 -15.00
N GLU A 145 25.25 18.31 -13.78
CA GLU A 145 26.48 17.71 -13.23
C GLU A 145 26.41 16.17 -13.23
N LYS A 146 25.23 15.62 -12.95
CA LYS A 146 24.96 14.17 -12.98
C LYS A 146 24.74 13.60 -14.38
N GLY A 147 24.86 14.44 -15.43
CA GLY A 147 24.77 14.02 -16.82
C GLY A 147 23.39 13.58 -17.28
N VAL A 148 22.32 13.96 -16.57
CA VAL A 148 20.92 13.60 -16.94
C VAL A 148 20.18 14.72 -17.67
N LEU A 149 20.84 15.87 -17.84
CA LEU A 149 20.30 17.05 -18.49
C LEU A 149 21.28 17.54 -19.56
N ASP A 150 20.85 17.52 -20.82
CA ASP A 150 21.61 18.06 -21.95
C ASP A 150 21.18 19.50 -22.26
N ALA A 151 21.71 20.45 -21.48
CA ALA A 151 21.41 21.87 -21.65
C ALA A 151 22.61 22.76 -21.26
N GLU A 152 22.93 23.76 -22.08
CA GLU A 152 24.06 24.66 -21.81
C GLU A 152 23.77 25.66 -20.68
N LYS A 153 22.59 26.25 -20.66
CA LYS A 153 22.21 27.34 -19.74
C LYS A 153 20.89 27.05 -19.05
N PHE A 154 20.79 27.53 -17.81
CA PHE A 154 19.54 27.51 -17.05
C PHE A 154 18.55 28.52 -17.62
N ASP A 155 17.34 28.06 -17.91
CA ASP A 155 16.18 28.85 -18.30
C ASP A 155 14.90 28.21 -17.75
N PHE A 156 14.16 28.96 -16.92
CA PHE A 156 12.95 28.47 -16.27
C PHE A 156 11.72 28.40 -17.21
N HIS A 157 11.81 28.99 -18.42
CA HIS A 157 10.78 28.86 -19.44
C HIS A 157 10.96 27.63 -20.33
N THR A 158 12.21 27.16 -20.47
CA THR A 158 12.57 26.02 -21.31
C THR A 158 12.04 24.71 -20.74
N GLU A 159 11.48 23.88 -21.61
CA GLU A 159 11.20 22.47 -21.32
C GLU A 159 12.44 21.63 -21.59
N TYR A 160 12.77 20.76 -20.63
CA TYR A 160 13.91 19.87 -20.69
C TYR A 160 13.46 18.41 -20.72
N SER A 161 14.14 17.59 -21.51
CA SER A 161 13.94 16.14 -21.55
C SER A 161 14.94 15.44 -20.62
N ILE A 162 14.42 14.61 -19.71
CA ILE A 162 15.25 13.71 -18.89
C ILE A 162 14.98 12.28 -19.33
N HIS A 163 16.01 11.62 -19.89
CA HIS A 163 15.93 10.24 -20.36
C HIS A 163 16.21 9.25 -19.23
N LEU A 164 15.26 8.36 -18.98
CA LEU A 164 15.30 7.33 -17.93
C LEU A 164 15.79 5.98 -18.47
N ASP A 165 15.60 5.71 -19.77
CA ASP A 165 15.96 4.46 -20.43
C ASP A 165 17.47 4.27 -20.64
N ASN A 166 18.25 5.35 -20.53
CA ASN A 166 19.70 5.32 -20.62
C ASN A 166 20.40 5.17 -19.26
N LEU A 167 19.65 5.03 -18.16
CA LEU A 167 20.20 4.96 -16.81
C LEU A 167 20.22 3.50 -16.31
N PRO A 168 21.31 3.06 -15.66
CA PRO A 168 21.26 1.85 -14.83
C PRO A 168 20.14 1.98 -13.80
N LEU A 169 19.34 0.93 -13.58
CA LEU A 169 18.26 0.98 -12.59
C LEU A 169 18.81 1.09 -11.16
N VAL A 170 19.91 0.39 -10.89
CA VAL A 170 20.56 0.31 -9.58
C VAL A 170 22.08 0.48 -9.74
N ALA A 171 22.75 0.98 -8.70
CA ALA A 171 24.20 1.02 -8.65
C ALA A 171 24.77 -0.37 -8.31
N SER A 172 25.91 -0.72 -8.91
CA SER A 172 26.56 -2.03 -8.76
C SER A 172 27.14 -2.27 -7.36
N ASP A 173 27.48 -1.22 -6.62
CA ASP A 173 28.11 -1.24 -5.30
C ASP A 173 27.15 -0.89 -4.15
N SER A 174 25.84 -1.03 -4.39
CA SER A 174 24.80 -0.70 -3.42
C SER A 174 24.88 -1.57 -2.16
N ARG A 175 25.00 -0.92 -1.00
CA ARG A 175 24.93 -1.59 0.31
C ARG A 175 23.50 -1.55 0.87
N TYR A 176 23.05 -2.67 1.42
CA TYR A 176 21.72 -2.82 1.99
C TYR A 176 21.80 -3.10 3.49
N SER A 177 20.81 -2.60 4.23
CA SER A 177 20.69 -2.86 5.67
C SER A 177 20.38 -4.33 5.93
N SER A 178 20.75 -4.84 7.11
CA SER A 178 20.30 -6.17 7.54
C SER A 178 18.77 -6.21 7.65
N ILE A 179 18.22 -7.37 7.28
CA ILE A 179 16.80 -7.67 7.37
C ILE A 179 16.43 -8.49 8.62
N ASP A 180 17.43 -8.85 9.44
CA ASP A 180 17.23 -9.67 10.63
C ASP A 180 16.24 -9.02 11.61
N GLY A 181 15.31 -9.82 12.13
CA GLY A 181 14.28 -9.39 13.07
C GLY A 181 13.21 -8.43 12.50
N LEU A 182 13.40 -7.88 11.29
CA LEU A 182 12.46 -6.93 10.70
C LEU A 182 11.10 -7.56 10.43
N PHE A 183 11.08 -8.84 10.04
CA PHE A 183 9.82 -9.53 9.77
C PHE A 183 8.92 -9.58 11.01
N ASN A 184 9.45 -10.03 12.16
CA ASN A 184 8.66 -10.17 13.39
C ASN A 184 8.10 -8.81 13.83
N GLN A 185 8.93 -7.76 13.77
CA GLN A 185 8.50 -6.40 14.04
C GLN A 185 7.37 -5.94 13.10
N LEU A 186 7.51 -6.16 11.80
CA LEU A 186 6.48 -5.79 10.83
C LEU A 186 5.20 -6.60 11.00
N ALA A 187 5.32 -7.87 11.36
CA ALA A 187 4.20 -8.77 11.62
C ALA A 187 3.42 -8.33 12.86
N GLU A 188 4.12 -8.00 13.96
CA GLU A 188 3.53 -7.46 15.19
C GLU A 188 2.71 -6.19 14.91
N ILE A 189 3.35 -5.20 14.26
CA ILE A 189 2.70 -3.95 13.90
C ILE A 189 1.52 -4.19 12.95
N LYS A 190 1.65 -5.10 11.97
CA LYS A 190 0.57 -5.43 11.04
C LYS A 190 -0.65 -6.03 11.76
N VAL A 191 -0.44 -6.92 12.73
CA VAL A 191 -1.52 -7.50 13.53
C VAL A 191 -2.23 -6.40 14.32
N LEU A 192 -1.47 -5.57 15.06
CA LEU A 192 -2.05 -4.49 15.85
C LEU A 192 -2.77 -3.45 14.99
N THR A 193 -2.18 -3.04 13.88
CA THR A 193 -2.80 -2.13 12.89
C THR A 193 -4.09 -2.74 12.35
N SER A 194 -4.11 -4.04 12.04
CA SER A 194 -5.33 -4.72 11.58
C SER A 194 -6.43 -4.72 12.64
N ILE A 195 -6.10 -4.86 13.93
CA ILE A 195 -7.06 -4.81 15.03
C ILE A 195 -7.62 -3.38 15.16
N ILE A 196 -6.74 -2.37 15.23
CA ILE A 196 -7.11 -0.97 15.37
C ILE A 196 -7.96 -0.50 14.18
N SER A 197 -7.53 -0.78 12.96
CA SER A 197 -8.29 -0.47 11.74
C SER A 197 -9.68 -1.11 11.72
N ALA A 198 -9.84 -2.31 12.29
CA ALA A 198 -11.13 -2.96 12.39
C ALA A 198 -12.07 -2.29 13.40
N HIS A 199 -11.55 -1.70 14.48
CA HIS A 199 -12.33 -0.85 15.40
C HIS A 199 -12.74 0.46 14.72
N LEU A 200 -11.81 1.08 13.99
CA LEU A 200 -12.02 2.38 13.37
C LEU A 200 -12.84 2.34 12.07
N LYS A 201 -13.34 1.17 11.63
CA LYS A 201 -13.89 1.01 10.28
C LYS A 201 -15.05 1.96 9.97
N LYS A 202 -15.92 2.24 10.95
CA LYS A 202 -17.05 3.19 10.83
C LYS A 202 -16.93 4.38 11.77
N GLU A 203 -15.77 4.55 12.39
CA GLU A 203 -15.53 5.56 13.41
C GLU A 203 -14.53 6.59 12.88
N SER A 204 -14.69 7.82 13.35
CA SER A 204 -13.82 8.94 13.05
C SER A 204 -13.67 9.81 14.30
N ASP A 205 -12.48 10.32 14.54
CA ASP A 205 -12.18 11.33 15.55
C ASP A 205 -12.50 12.75 15.08
N VAL A 206 -12.82 12.93 13.79
CA VAL A 206 -13.12 14.23 13.18
C VAL A 206 -14.60 14.40 12.84
N PHE A 207 -15.26 13.35 12.37
CA PHE A 207 -16.62 13.42 11.82
C PHE A 207 -17.58 12.52 12.58
N ILE A 208 -18.81 12.99 12.79
CA ILE A 208 -19.88 12.20 13.41
C ILE A 208 -20.51 11.22 12.40
N ALA A 209 -21.18 10.17 12.91
CA ALA A 209 -21.79 9.14 12.08
C ALA A 209 -22.73 9.68 10.96
N PRO A 210 -23.63 10.64 11.22
CA PRO A 210 -24.45 11.23 10.16
C PRO A 210 -23.65 11.89 9.03
N GLN A 211 -22.50 12.51 9.34
CA GLN A 211 -21.61 13.08 8.30
C GLN A 211 -20.93 11.97 7.50
N LEU A 212 -20.49 10.89 8.14
CA LEU A 212 -19.86 9.75 7.48
C LEU A 212 -20.84 9.03 6.53
N ASP A 213 -22.09 8.88 6.94
CA ASP A 213 -23.15 8.33 6.08
C ASP A 213 -23.36 9.21 4.84
N GLU A 214 -23.33 10.53 5.01
CA GLU A 214 -23.49 11.47 3.89
C GLU A 214 -22.27 11.48 2.96
N PHE A 215 -21.06 11.40 3.52
CA PHE A 215 -19.82 11.21 2.75
C PHE A 215 -19.91 9.97 1.89
N GLN A 216 -20.36 8.84 2.44
CA GLN A 216 -20.50 7.59 1.69
C GLN A 216 -21.47 7.73 0.50
N LYS A 217 -22.61 8.42 0.67
CA LYS A 217 -23.56 8.69 -0.42
C LYS A 217 -22.96 9.56 -1.55
N HIS A 218 -21.98 10.38 -1.19
CA HIS A 218 -21.25 11.28 -2.11
C HIS A 218 -19.89 10.74 -2.54
N TYR A 219 -19.65 9.43 -2.35
CA TYR A 219 -18.40 8.76 -2.73
C TYR A 219 -17.15 9.35 -2.06
N LEU A 220 -17.28 9.81 -0.83
CA LEU A 220 -16.18 10.24 0.02
C LEU A 220 -15.91 9.21 1.12
N SER A 221 -14.63 8.96 1.39
CA SER A 221 -14.19 8.18 2.54
C SER A 221 -14.27 9.00 3.83
N LYS A 222 -14.11 8.35 4.99
CA LYS A 222 -14.02 9.02 6.30
C LYS A 222 -12.86 10.02 6.43
N ASN A 223 -11.86 9.91 5.54
CA ASN A 223 -10.73 10.84 5.44
C ASN A 223 -10.94 11.89 4.34
N ALA A 224 -12.17 12.06 3.86
CA ALA A 224 -12.55 12.98 2.78
C ALA A 224 -11.86 12.74 1.42
N TYR A 225 -11.28 11.56 1.19
CA TYR A 225 -10.79 11.16 -0.12
C TYR A 225 -11.93 10.67 -1.01
N ILE A 226 -11.85 11.00 -2.30
CA ILE A 226 -12.75 10.49 -3.34
C ILE A 226 -12.58 8.97 -3.48
N SER A 227 -13.71 8.26 -3.45
CA SER A 227 -13.78 6.80 -3.41
C SER A 227 -14.97 6.31 -4.25
N PHE A 228 -14.98 6.62 -5.55
CA PHE A 228 -15.98 6.08 -6.46
C PHE A 228 -15.92 4.55 -6.51
N PRO A 229 -17.07 3.86 -6.61
CA PRO A 229 -17.08 2.45 -6.94
C PRO A 229 -16.44 2.25 -8.32
N THR A 230 -15.74 1.13 -8.50
CA THR A 230 -15.16 0.76 -9.79
C THR A 230 -15.34 -0.71 -10.07
N THR A 231 -15.39 -1.07 -11.36
CA THR A 231 -15.47 -2.43 -11.87
C THR A 231 -14.50 -2.66 -13.04
N ASN A 232 -14.35 -3.90 -13.49
CA ASN A 232 -13.56 -4.21 -14.68
C ASN A 232 -14.30 -3.76 -15.96
N GLU A 233 -13.53 -3.38 -16.98
CA GLU A 233 -14.08 -3.08 -18.32
C GLU A 233 -14.71 -4.30 -18.98
N TYR A 234 -14.22 -5.49 -18.64
CA TYR A 234 -14.71 -6.77 -19.11
C TYR A 234 -15.55 -7.49 -18.04
N ILE A 235 -16.38 -8.42 -18.51
CA ILE A 235 -17.14 -9.34 -17.65
C ILE A 235 -16.38 -10.67 -17.54
N ASP A 236 -15.92 -11.20 -18.66
CA ASP A 236 -15.13 -12.44 -18.75
C ASP A 236 -13.66 -12.13 -19.06
N ILE A 237 -12.75 -12.65 -18.22
CA ILE A 237 -11.31 -12.44 -18.39
C ILE A 237 -10.74 -13.22 -19.58
N GLN A 238 -11.27 -14.41 -19.88
CA GLN A 238 -10.82 -15.24 -21.00
C GLN A 238 -11.19 -14.57 -22.32
N GLU A 239 -12.40 -14.04 -22.43
CA GLU A 239 -12.80 -13.26 -23.61
C GLU A 239 -11.90 -12.02 -23.78
N ALA A 240 -11.62 -11.30 -22.69
CA ALA A 240 -10.76 -10.12 -22.72
C ALA A 240 -9.31 -10.43 -23.09
N LEU A 241 -8.80 -11.63 -22.76
CA LEU A 241 -7.49 -12.11 -23.19
C LEU A 241 -7.51 -12.52 -24.68
N LEU A 242 -8.55 -13.23 -25.12
CA LEU A 242 -8.70 -13.68 -26.50
C LEU A 242 -8.84 -12.52 -27.48
N ASN A 243 -9.59 -11.48 -27.11
CA ASN A 243 -9.82 -10.31 -27.95
C ASN A 243 -8.73 -9.22 -27.81
N GLY A 244 -7.71 -9.45 -26.96
CA GLY A 244 -6.56 -8.57 -26.81
C GLY A 244 -6.78 -7.30 -25.97
N THR A 245 -7.95 -7.14 -25.33
CA THR A 245 -8.20 -6.04 -24.36
C THR A 245 -7.26 -6.15 -23.16
N LEU A 246 -6.99 -7.37 -22.74
CA LEU A 246 -6.00 -7.71 -21.72
C LEU A 246 -4.83 -8.45 -22.33
N ASP A 247 -3.70 -8.34 -21.66
CA ASP A 247 -2.55 -9.20 -21.83
C ASP A 247 -2.02 -9.60 -20.45
N SER A 248 -1.10 -10.56 -20.44
CA SER A 248 -0.49 -11.09 -19.23
C SER A 248 1.03 -10.98 -19.29
N ARG A 249 1.65 -10.94 -18.13
CA ARG A 249 3.10 -10.98 -17.97
C ARG A 249 3.48 -11.70 -16.70
N LEU A 250 4.71 -12.19 -16.67
CA LEU A 250 5.30 -12.74 -15.46
C LEU A 250 5.86 -11.59 -14.61
N SER A 251 5.39 -11.48 -13.37
CA SER A 251 5.91 -10.57 -12.35
C SER A 251 6.59 -11.39 -11.26
N TYR A 252 7.81 -11.04 -10.90
CA TYR A 252 8.55 -11.69 -9.82
C TYR A 252 8.25 -11.00 -8.50
N LYS A 253 7.73 -11.76 -7.53
CA LYS A 253 7.47 -11.31 -6.17
C LYS A 253 8.68 -11.64 -5.31
N ILE A 254 9.13 -10.66 -4.53
CA ILE A 254 10.20 -10.78 -3.56
C ILE A 254 9.61 -10.45 -2.19
N ASP A 255 9.31 -11.47 -1.40
CA ASP A 255 8.75 -11.31 -0.06
C ASP A 255 9.80 -11.63 1.01
N ILE A 256 9.69 -10.96 2.16
CA ILE A 256 10.50 -11.24 3.35
C ILE A 256 9.62 -11.90 4.42
N GLY A 257 10.09 -13.02 4.93
CA GLY A 257 9.47 -13.83 5.98
C GLY A 257 10.42 -14.11 7.13
N SER A 258 9.93 -14.91 8.08
CA SER A 258 10.74 -15.60 9.09
C SER A 258 10.79 -17.10 8.80
N GLN A 259 11.57 -17.83 9.58
CA GLN A 259 11.62 -19.30 9.57
C GLN A 259 10.30 -19.98 9.99
N ASN A 260 9.30 -19.23 10.48
CA ASN A 260 8.01 -19.77 10.88
C ASN A 260 6.83 -19.25 10.03
N ILE A 261 6.97 -18.10 9.40
CA ILE A 261 5.93 -17.45 8.62
C ILE A 261 6.55 -16.87 7.36
N LEU A 262 6.18 -17.42 6.20
CA LEU A 262 6.86 -17.14 4.92
C LEU A 262 6.78 -15.69 4.47
N ASN A 263 5.68 -14.99 4.77
CA ASN A 263 5.50 -13.58 4.48
C ASN A 263 4.28 -13.02 5.21
N LEU A 264 4.11 -11.70 5.19
CA LEU A 264 3.02 -11.02 5.88
C LEU A 264 1.63 -11.33 5.30
N SER A 265 1.52 -11.92 4.10
CA SER A 265 0.21 -12.31 3.53
C SER A 265 -0.40 -13.53 4.22
N LYS A 266 0.41 -14.30 4.96
CA LYS A 266 -0.04 -15.47 5.72
C LYS A 266 -0.88 -15.10 6.95
N LEU A 267 -0.72 -13.88 7.46
CA LEU A 267 -1.46 -13.38 8.62
C LEU A 267 -2.94 -13.26 8.30
N HIS A 268 -3.80 -13.65 9.24
CA HIS A 268 -5.24 -13.50 9.12
C HIS A 268 -5.67 -12.04 9.29
N SER A 269 -6.78 -11.62 8.66
CA SER A 269 -7.39 -10.34 8.99
C SER A 269 -7.93 -10.38 10.42
N ALA A 270 -8.01 -9.22 11.08
CA ALA A 270 -8.38 -9.17 12.49
C ALA A 270 -9.73 -9.85 12.79
N ASN A 271 -10.77 -9.53 12.01
CA ASN A 271 -12.08 -10.17 12.18
C ASN A 271 -12.05 -11.67 11.85
N LYS A 272 -11.26 -12.13 10.86
CA LYS A 272 -11.12 -13.57 10.57
C LYS A 272 -10.51 -14.31 11.76
N PHE A 273 -9.47 -13.73 12.36
CA PHE A 273 -8.80 -14.33 13.52
C PHE A 273 -9.69 -14.29 14.78
N LEU A 274 -10.37 -13.16 15.02
CA LEU A 274 -11.35 -13.02 16.09
C LEU A 274 -12.39 -14.14 16.06
N ASN A 275 -13.00 -14.37 14.89
CA ASN A 275 -14.00 -15.41 14.67
C ASN A 275 -13.43 -16.83 14.80
N LYS A 276 -12.14 -17.04 14.56
CA LYS A 276 -11.48 -18.34 14.67
C LYS A 276 -11.20 -18.70 16.13
N MET A 277 -10.65 -17.76 16.91
CA MET A 277 -10.04 -18.04 18.21
C MET A 277 -10.85 -17.58 19.42
N TYR A 278 -11.85 -16.72 19.22
CA TYR A 278 -12.58 -16.08 20.32
C TYR A 278 -14.10 -16.21 20.18
N ARG A 279 -14.81 -15.92 21.27
CA ARG A 279 -16.26 -15.74 21.32
C ARG A 279 -16.56 -14.43 22.03
N LEU A 280 -17.47 -13.65 21.47
CA LEU A 280 -18.11 -12.54 22.15
C LEU A 280 -19.44 -13.03 22.71
N TYR A 281 -19.79 -12.56 23.90
CA TYR A 281 -21.08 -12.82 24.51
C TYR A 281 -21.58 -11.60 25.26
N ASP A 282 -22.90 -11.50 25.36
CA ASP A 282 -23.57 -10.50 26.17
C ASP A 282 -23.40 -10.82 27.67
N LYS A 283 -22.95 -9.85 28.47
CA LYS A 283 -22.67 -10.06 29.89
C LYS A 283 -23.94 -10.30 30.71
N GLU A 284 -25.07 -9.74 30.29
CA GLU A 284 -26.36 -9.87 30.98
C GLU A 284 -27.08 -11.15 30.59
N THR A 285 -27.19 -11.43 29.28
CA THR A 285 -27.97 -12.58 28.79
C THR A 285 -27.14 -13.85 28.63
N GLY A 286 -25.82 -13.73 28.54
CA GLY A 286 -24.91 -14.85 28.24
C GLY A 286 -24.97 -15.32 26.78
N GLU A 287 -25.76 -14.67 25.92
CA GLU A 287 -25.94 -15.06 24.52
C GLU A 287 -24.65 -14.90 23.73
N ILE A 288 -24.32 -15.92 22.91
CA ILE A 288 -23.10 -15.94 22.09
C ILE A 288 -23.36 -15.25 20.75
N ILE A 289 -22.53 -14.25 20.42
CA ILE A 289 -22.55 -13.60 19.11
C ILE A 289 -21.97 -14.56 18.06
N ILE A 290 -22.75 -14.88 17.02
CA ILE A 290 -22.40 -15.89 16.00
C ILE A 290 -21.28 -15.40 15.04
N LYS A 291 -21.18 -14.09 14.81
CA LYS A 291 -20.17 -13.45 13.93
C LYS A 291 -19.62 -12.17 14.56
N PRO A 292 -18.83 -12.28 15.64
CA PRO A 292 -18.21 -11.11 16.24
C PRO A 292 -17.36 -10.33 15.23
N SER A 293 -17.37 -9.01 15.39
CA SER A 293 -16.46 -8.10 14.72
C SER A 293 -15.97 -7.03 15.68
N PHE A 294 -14.81 -6.46 15.41
CA PHE A 294 -14.28 -5.36 16.23
C PHE A 294 -15.09 -4.06 16.11
N GLU A 295 -16.01 -3.94 15.14
CA GLU A 295 -16.99 -2.84 15.11
C GLU A 295 -17.89 -2.88 16.37
N MET A 296 -18.09 -4.07 16.95
CA MET A 296 -18.92 -4.27 18.15
C MET A 296 -18.17 -4.00 19.46
N ALA A 297 -16.85 -3.73 19.41
CA ALA A 297 -16.00 -3.67 20.60
C ALA A 297 -16.29 -2.46 21.52
N PHE A 298 -16.99 -1.44 21.04
CA PHE A 298 -17.46 -0.31 21.85
C PHE A 298 -18.74 -0.61 22.64
N ASN A 299 -19.36 -1.78 22.45
CA ASN A 299 -20.51 -2.17 23.26
C ASN A 299 -20.02 -2.64 24.64
N GLU A 300 -20.26 -1.83 25.67
CA GLU A 300 -19.85 -2.10 27.05
C GLU A 300 -20.44 -3.39 27.62
N ASN A 301 -21.58 -3.86 27.07
CA ASN A 301 -22.24 -5.08 27.49
C ASN A 301 -21.63 -6.37 26.89
N LEU A 302 -20.60 -6.26 26.05
CA LEU A 302 -19.94 -7.44 25.48
C LEU A 302 -18.69 -7.84 26.27
N ALA A 303 -18.54 -9.14 26.51
CA ALA A 303 -17.34 -9.74 27.04
C ALA A 303 -16.71 -10.70 26.01
N VAL A 304 -15.40 -10.88 26.10
CA VAL A 304 -14.62 -11.74 25.20
C VAL A 304 -14.02 -12.89 26.00
N ARG A 305 -14.03 -14.09 25.42
CA ARG A 305 -13.30 -15.25 25.94
C ARG A 305 -12.77 -16.12 24.82
N HIS A 306 -11.81 -16.99 25.15
CA HIS A 306 -11.32 -17.98 24.20
C HIS A 306 -12.43 -18.92 23.72
N ARG A 307 -12.37 -19.26 22.43
CA ARG A 307 -13.21 -20.30 21.86
C ARG A 307 -12.64 -21.67 22.22
N LEU A 308 -13.50 -22.57 22.67
CA LEU A 308 -13.17 -24.00 22.74
C LEU A 308 -13.01 -24.53 21.30
N LEU A 309 -11.78 -24.88 20.94
CA LEU A 309 -11.45 -25.41 19.63
C LEU A 309 -11.66 -26.91 19.59
N SER A 310 -12.13 -27.42 18.46
CA SER A 310 -12.27 -28.87 18.26
C SER A 310 -10.90 -29.53 18.11
N SER A 311 -10.79 -30.82 18.43
CA SER A 311 -9.56 -31.59 18.21
C SER A 311 -9.08 -31.63 16.75
N ARG A 312 -9.97 -31.34 15.79
CA ARG A 312 -9.65 -31.26 14.35
C ARG A 312 -9.03 -29.92 13.95
N THR A 313 -9.10 -28.90 14.80
CA THR A 313 -8.59 -27.56 14.50
C THR A 313 -7.07 -27.53 14.65
N LYS A 314 -6.36 -27.50 13.52
CA LYS A 314 -4.90 -27.35 13.51
C LYS A 314 -4.52 -25.91 13.86
N ILE A 315 -3.76 -25.75 14.95
CA ILE A 315 -3.10 -24.50 15.32
C ILE A 315 -1.77 -24.42 14.58
N THR A 316 -1.51 -23.27 13.98
CA THR A 316 -0.29 -23.00 13.20
C THR A 316 0.58 -21.98 13.90
N LYS A 317 1.85 -21.81 13.48
CA LYS A 317 2.70 -20.73 14.01
C LYS A 317 2.16 -19.33 13.75
N VAL A 318 1.39 -19.15 12.67
CA VAL A 318 0.65 -17.91 12.43
C VAL A 318 -0.38 -17.67 13.54
N ASP A 319 -1.11 -18.71 13.94
CA ASP A 319 -2.12 -18.60 14.99
C ASP A 319 -1.51 -18.32 16.36
N GLU A 320 -0.43 -19.03 16.71
CA GLU A 320 0.31 -18.80 17.97
C GLU A 320 0.84 -17.37 18.05
N PHE A 321 1.46 -16.89 16.96
CA PHE A 321 1.99 -15.53 16.87
C PHE A 321 0.88 -14.49 17.07
N MET A 322 -0.21 -14.57 16.28
CA MET A 322 -1.31 -13.62 16.37
C MET A 322 -2.04 -13.68 17.72
N LYS A 323 -2.20 -14.87 18.31
CA LYS A 323 -2.90 -15.06 19.59
C LYS A 323 -2.28 -14.22 20.70
N SER A 324 -0.95 -14.21 20.81
CA SER A 324 -0.25 -13.46 21.87
C SER A 324 -0.58 -11.96 21.86
N ILE A 325 -0.66 -11.35 20.67
CA ILE A 325 -0.98 -9.93 20.49
C ILE A 325 -2.48 -9.69 20.73
N PHE A 326 -3.35 -10.59 20.26
CA PHE A 326 -4.78 -10.49 20.49
C PHE A 326 -5.14 -10.60 21.97
N ASP A 327 -4.53 -11.53 22.69
CA ASP A 327 -4.82 -11.74 24.11
C ASP A 327 -4.41 -10.55 24.95
N ASP A 328 -3.26 -9.96 24.65
CA ASP A 328 -2.79 -8.73 25.29
C ASP A 328 -3.71 -7.54 24.96
N PHE A 329 -4.09 -7.39 23.68
CA PHE A 329 -4.99 -6.32 23.25
C PHE A 329 -6.39 -6.43 23.89
N LEU A 330 -6.93 -7.66 23.96
CA LEU A 330 -8.25 -7.94 24.51
C LEU A 330 -8.26 -7.98 26.04
N GLY A 331 -7.09 -7.89 26.69
CA GLY A 331 -6.94 -7.97 28.14
C GLY A 331 -7.19 -9.37 28.73
N LEU A 332 -7.05 -10.42 27.92
CA LEU A 332 -7.16 -11.82 28.34
C LEU A 332 -5.85 -12.32 28.97
N GLU A 333 -4.72 -11.81 28.50
CA GLU A 333 -3.40 -12.02 29.07
C GLU A 333 -2.71 -10.66 29.22
N GLN A 334 -1.80 -10.49 30.17
CA GLN A 334 -1.01 -9.27 30.36
C GLN A 334 0.46 -9.57 30.06
N ASN A 335 0.78 -9.76 28.79
CA ASN A 335 2.13 -10.10 28.34
C ASN A 335 2.92 -8.88 27.87
N GLY A 336 2.27 -7.71 27.73
CA GLY A 336 2.90 -6.41 27.48
C GLY A 336 3.36 -6.19 26.04
N ILE A 337 3.06 -7.12 25.12
CA ILE A 337 3.48 -7.02 23.71
C ILE A 337 2.87 -5.78 23.05
N VAL A 338 1.57 -5.51 23.25
CA VAL A 338 0.88 -4.36 22.66
C VAL A 338 1.46 -3.06 23.19
N LEU A 339 1.69 -2.96 24.50
CA LEU A 339 2.32 -1.79 25.11
C LEU A 339 3.74 -1.59 24.56
N GLY A 340 4.52 -2.66 24.41
CA GLY A 340 5.84 -2.63 23.81
C GLY A 340 5.82 -2.10 22.37
N ILE A 341 4.88 -2.56 21.54
CA ILE A 341 4.71 -2.08 20.16
C ILE A 341 4.34 -0.58 20.15
N LEU A 342 3.37 -0.17 20.98
CA LEU A 342 2.90 1.21 21.04
C LEU A 342 4.01 2.17 21.48
N ASN A 343 4.76 1.84 22.53
CA ASN A 343 5.89 2.64 23.00
C ASN A 343 6.98 2.75 21.92
N LYS A 344 7.25 1.65 21.20
CA LYS A 344 8.26 1.62 20.13
C LYS A 344 7.93 2.58 18.97
N VAL A 345 6.65 2.74 18.65
CA VAL A 345 6.20 3.68 17.60
C VAL A 345 5.84 5.06 18.15
N GLY A 346 6.02 5.29 19.46
CA GLY A 346 5.67 6.52 20.15
C GLY A 346 4.16 6.79 20.22
N ALA A 347 3.31 5.76 20.24
CA ALA A 347 1.85 5.86 20.36
C ALA A 347 1.40 5.94 21.83
N ASP A 348 1.99 6.88 22.58
CA ASP A 348 1.87 6.98 24.05
C ASP A 348 0.44 7.20 24.54
N SER A 349 -0.40 7.89 23.75
CA SER A 349 -1.80 8.14 24.11
C SER A 349 -2.62 6.86 24.23
N LEU A 350 -2.47 5.92 23.30
CA LEU A 350 -3.16 4.63 23.37
C LEU A 350 -2.54 3.71 24.42
N ALA A 351 -1.23 3.79 24.61
CA ALA A 351 -0.53 3.07 25.68
C ALA A 351 -1.07 3.49 27.07
N GLN A 352 -1.17 4.79 27.32
CA GLN A 352 -1.74 5.34 28.55
C GLN A 352 -3.19 4.94 28.73
N LEU A 353 -4.00 4.99 27.66
CA LEU A 353 -5.40 4.60 27.70
C LEU A 353 -5.58 3.14 28.15
N PHE A 354 -4.74 2.22 27.67
CA PHE A 354 -4.77 0.83 28.12
C PHE A 354 -4.37 0.67 29.59
N GLN A 355 -3.39 1.43 30.08
CA GLN A 355 -3.02 1.43 31.51
C GLN A 355 -4.17 1.99 32.38
N ASP A 356 -4.75 3.11 31.97
CA ASP A 356 -5.87 3.75 32.67
C ASP A 356 -7.07 2.80 32.78
N LYS A 357 -7.39 2.07 31.70
CA LYS A 357 -8.45 1.05 31.70
C LYS A 357 -8.18 -0.07 32.70
N GLN A 358 -6.92 -0.47 32.88
CA GLN A 358 -6.54 -1.46 33.89
C GLN A 358 -6.71 -0.94 35.33
N THR A 359 -6.55 0.37 35.54
CA THR A 359 -6.79 1.02 36.84
C THR A 359 -8.27 1.31 37.14
N GLY A 360 -9.19 0.92 36.24
CA GLY A 360 -10.62 1.13 36.40
C GLY A 360 -11.10 2.54 36.05
N ARG A 361 -10.25 3.37 35.41
CA ARG A 361 -10.66 4.68 34.92
C ARG A 361 -11.69 4.52 33.80
N GLN A 362 -12.80 5.24 33.92
CA GLN A 362 -13.79 5.33 32.84
C GLN A 362 -13.22 6.20 31.71
N ILE A 363 -13.22 5.67 30.50
CA ILE A 363 -12.67 6.30 29.30
C ILE A 363 -13.81 6.44 28.30
N SER A 364 -13.94 7.62 27.69
CA SER A 364 -15.01 7.86 26.72
C SER A 364 -14.75 7.17 25.39
N LYS A 365 -15.82 6.96 24.61
CA LYS A 365 -15.72 6.42 23.25
C LYS A 365 -14.85 7.31 22.36
N GLU A 366 -15.02 8.63 22.46
CA GLU A 366 -14.30 9.63 21.68
C GLU A 366 -12.81 9.64 21.99
N GLU A 367 -12.44 9.60 23.28
CA GLU A 367 -11.05 9.51 23.73
C GLU A 367 -10.38 8.24 23.17
N THR A 368 -11.11 7.12 23.17
CA THR A 368 -10.65 5.86 22.60
C THR A 368 -10.45 5.95 21.08
N ILE A 369 -11.39 6.52 20.34
CA ILE A 369 -11.30 6.68 18.88
C ILE A 369 -10.13 7.58 18.50
N ALA A 370 -9.92 8.69 19.21
CA ALA A 370 -8.79 9.60 18.96
C ALA A 370 -7.44 8.93 19.21
N ALA A 371 -7.32 8.18 20.31
CA ALA A 371 -6.10 7.43 20.64
C ALA A 371 -5.80 6.33 19.61
N LEU A 372 -6.82 5.55 19.24
CA LEU A 372 -6.72 4.52 18.20
C LEU A 372 -6.31 5.12 16.85
N THR A 373 -6.91 6.23 16.43
CA THR A 373 -6.60 6.90 15.16
C THR A 373 -5.17 7.40 15.13
N THR A 374 -4.73 8.06 16.20
CA THR A 374 -3.34 8.53 16.35
C THR A 374 -2.35 7.36 16.30
N ALA A 375 -2.63 6.27 17.02
CA ALA A 375 -1.79 5.08 17.03
C ALA A 375 -1.71 4.42 15.63
N ASN A 376 -2.85 4.29 14.93
CA ASN A 376 -2.89 3.71 13.59
C ASN A 376 -1.98 4.47 12.62
N ASN A 377 -2.06 5.80 12.62
CA ASN A 377 -1.22 6.66 11.77
C ASN A 377 0.28 6.51 12.10
N LYS A 378 0.64 6.41 13.39
CA LYS A 378 2.04 6.20 13.83
C LYS A 378 2.56 4.82 13.43
N LEU A 379 1.75 3.77 13.60
CA LEU A 379 2.09 2.40 13.18
C LEU A 379 2.31 2.32 11.67
N GLU A 380 1.41 2.89 10.86
CA GLU A 380 1.52 2.91 9.40
C GLU A 380 2.78 3.66 8.93
N LYS A 381 3.05 4.85 9.51
CA LYS A 381 4.26 5.63 9.20
C LYS A 381 5.54 4.88 9.57
N TYR A 382 5.55 4.23 10.74
CA TYR A 382 6.69 3.45 11.20
C TYR A 382 6.99 2.29 10.23
N VAL A 383 5.94 1.57 9.79
CA VAL A 383 6.06 0.50 8.79
C VAL A 383 6.59 1.04 7.46
N GLU A 384 6.06 2.17 6.99
CA GLU A 384 6.49 2.77 5.73
C GLU A 384 7.98 3.14 5.76
N ASN A 385 8.48 3.71 6.87
CA ASN A 385 9.91 4.01 7.02
C ASN A 385 10.77 2.74 6.93
N ILE A 386 10.39 1.63 7.57
CA ILE A 386 11.14 0.37 7.43
C ILE A 386 11.19 -0.08 5.97
N TYR A 387 10.05 -0.02 5.27
CA TYR A 387 10.02 -0.42 3.87
C TYR A 387 10.90 0.48 3.01
N GLN A 388 10.76 1.80 3.12
CA GLN A 388 11.53 2.75 2.33
C GLN A 388 13.04 2.66 2.58
N ASP A 389 13.45 2.50 3.84
CA ASP A 389 14.86 2.58 4.22
C ASP A 389 15.59 1.23 4.08
N LYS A 390 14.88 0.11 4.32
CA LYS A 390 15.53 -1.20 4.49
C LYS A 390 15.10 -2.27 3.50
N ILE A 391 13.80 -2.36 3.18
CA ILE A 391 13.26 -3.52 2.44
C ILE A 391 13.09 -3.23 0.95
N SER A 392 12.37 -2.16 0.60
CA SER A 392 12.03 -1.84 -0.78
C SER A 392 13.27 -1.62 -1.68
N PRO A 393 14.38 -1.00 -1.21
CA PRO A 393 15.61 -0.93 -2.00
C PRO A 393 16.20 -2.31 -2.32
N LEU A 394 16.21 -3.23 -1.34
CA LEU A 394 16.69 -4.60 -1.52
C LEU A 394 15.80 -5.37 -2.50
N VAL A 395 14.48 -5.31 -2.30
CA VAL A 395 13.48 -5.90 -3.20
C VAL A 395 13.65 -5.39 -4.62
N PHE A 396 13.84 -4.08 -4.78
CA PHE A 396 14.03 -3.46 -6.09
C PHE A 396 15.31 -3.95 -6.76
N TYR A 397 16.42 -4.03 -6.02
CA TYR A 397 17.69 -4.56 -6.54
C TYR A 397 17.57 -6.01 -6.99
N ILE A 398 17.00 -6.88 -6.15
CA ILE A 398 16.82 -8.29 -6.48
C ILE A 398 15.94 -8.43 -7.72
N GLY A 399 14.83 -7.70 -7.79
CA GLY A 399 13.95 -7.77 -8.95
C GLY A 399 14.52 -7.15 -10.23
N CYS A 400 15.46 -6.21 -10.15
CA CYS A 400 16.15 -5.64 -11.32
C CYS A 400 17.30 -6.52 -11.81
N THR A 401 18.05 -7.12 -10.90
CA THR A 401 19.29 -7.86 -11.22
C THR A 401 19.06 -9.37 -11.35
N GLY A 402 18.01 -9.89 -10.74
CA GLY A 402 17.79 -11.33 -10.57
C GLY A 402 18.74 -11.98 -9.56
N LEU A 403 19.55 -11.18 -8.84
CA LEU A 403 20.60 -11.65 -7.95
C LEU A 403 20.40 -11.11 -6.54
N LEU A 404 20.85 -11.87 -5.54
CA LEU A 404 21.06 -11.31 -4.20
C LEU A 404 22.27 -10.36 -4.23
N PRO A 405 22.27 -9.28 -3.43
CA PRO A 405 23.47 -8.46 -3.25
C PRO A 405 24.64 -9.29 -2.74
N GLU A 406 25.87 -8.95 -3.14
CA GLU A 406 27.08 -9.74 -2.81
C GLU A 406 27.28 -9.95 -1.31
N GLN A 407 26.86 -8.99 -0.47
CA GLN A 407 26.95 -9.09 0.98
C GLN A 407 25.97 -10.12 1.61
N ILE A 408 25.03 -10.68 0.84
CA ILE A 408 24.11 -11.72 1.30
C ILE A 408 24.58 -13.07 0.77
N GLU A 409 25.35 -13.78 1.59
CA GLU A 409 25.80 -15.14 1.30
C GLU A 409 24.74 -16.16 1.72
N ALA A 410 23.77 -16.42 0.85
CA ALA A 410 22.73 -17.43 1.08
C ALA A 410 22.58 -18.37 -0.11
N LYS A 411 22.47 -19.67 0.17
CA LYS A 411 22.19 -20.68 -0.86
C LYS A 411 20.69 -20.73 -1.16
N PRO A 412 20.29 -20.82 -2.45
CA PRO A 412 18.90 -21.04 -2.80
C PRO A 412 18.44 -22.41 -2.29
N MET A 413 17.18 -22.48 -1.90
CA MET A 413 16.46 -23.70 -1.57
C MET A 413 15.16 -23.76 -2.39
N THR A 414 14.72 -24.96 -2.73
CA THR A 414 13.35 -25.18 -3.25
C THR A 414 12.32 -25.08 -2.12
N ALA A 415 11.03 -25.01 -2.46
CA ALA A 415 9.96 -25.04 -1.46
C ALA A 415 10.01 -26.32 -0.60
N GLU A 416 10.38 -27.45 -1.19
CA GLU A 416 10.49 -28.75 -0.51
C GLU A 416 11.65 -28.78 0.48
N GLU A 417 12.82 -28.28 0.08
CA GLU A 417 13.99 -28.14 0.94
C GLU A 417 13.72 -27.15 2.09
N ALA A 418 13.08 -26.02 1.78
CA ALA A 418 12.68 -25.03 2.78
C ALA A 418 11.64 -25.60 3.76
N ALA A 419 10.66 -26.37 3.29
CA ALA A 419 9.68 -27.04 4.14
C ALA A 419 10.30 -28.13 5.01
N ALA A 420 11.28 -28.88 4.50
CA ALA A 420 12.00 -29.89 5.28
C ALA A 420 12.83 -29.25 6.39
N LYS A 421 13.49 -28.13 6.10
CA LYS A 421 14.31 -27.39 7.07
C LYS A 421 13.47 -26.57 8.06
N TYR A 422 12.37 -26.00 7.60
CA TYR A 422 11.48 -25.11 8.34
C TYR A 422 10.02 -25.60 8.20
N PRO A 423 9.61 -26.62 8.99
CA PRO A 423 8.35 -27.34 8.78
C PRO A 423 7.07 -26.52 9.06
N ASN A 424 7.21 -25.32 9.62
CA ASN A 424 6.09 -24.43 9.90
C ASN A 424 5.70 -23.55 8.71
N LEU A 425 6.54 -23.46 7.67
CA LEU A 425 6.29 -22.65 6.49
C LEU A 425 5.12 -23.21 5.67
N GLN A 426 4.30 -22.30 5.13
CA GLN A 426 3.13 -22.62 4.31
C GLN A 426 3.27 -21.95 2.94
N PHE A 427 3.33 -22.76 1.90
CA PHE A 427 3.51 -22.33 0.51
C PHE A 427 2.17 -22.41 -0.24
N SER A 428 1.84 -21.34 -0.95
CA SER A 428 0.77 -21.28 -1.94
C SER A 428 1.26 -21.78 -3.29
N LYS A 429 0.34 -21.99 -4.24
CA LYS A 429 0.65 -22.54 -5.57
C LYS A 429 1.83 -21.84 -6.26
N ASN A 430 1.84 -20.51 -6.30
CA ASN A 430 2.91 -19.77 -6.98
C ASN A 430 4.25 -19.82 -6.20
N GLU A 431 4.20 -19.96 -4.87
CA GLU A 431 5.40 -20.04 -4.04
C GLU A 431 6.04 -21.44 -4.10
N GLN A 432 5.31 -22.48 -4.47
CA GLN A 432 5.86 -23.84 -4.60
C GLN A 432 6.97 -23.93 -5.66
N ASP A 433 6.84 -23.13 -6.73
CA ASP A 433 7.84 -23.03 -7.81
C ASP A 433 8.89 -21.93 -7.53
N GLY A 434 8.95 -21.42 -6.30
CA GLY A 434 9.83 -20.33 -5.88
C GLY A 434 11.24 -20.78 -5.46
N SER A 435 12.12 -19.79 -5.29
CA SER A 435 13.44 -19.93 -4.67
C SER A 435 13.47 -19.23 -3.32
N PHE A 436 14.06 -19.88 -2.33
CA PHE A 436 14.07 -19.42 -0.94
C PHE A 436 15.48 -19.30 -0.39
N PHE A 437 15.77 -18.21 0.30
CA PHE A 437 17.09 -17.92 0.84
C PHE A 437 16.97 -17.64 2.33
N ALA A 438 17.64 -18.44 3.16
CA ALA A 438 17.74 -18.18 4.59
C ALA A 438 18.84 -17.15 4.84
N VAL A 439 18.48 -16.01 5.41
CA VAL A 439 19.38 -14.90 5.75
C VAL A 439 19.15 -14.56 7.21
N GLY A 440 20.07 -14.99 8.08
CA GLY A 440 19.88 -14.90 9.54
C GLY A 440 18.59 -15.58 10.00
N ASP A 441 17.71 -14.83 10.66
CA ASP A 441 16.40 -15.31 11.13
C ASP A 441 15.27 -15.19 10.09
N SER A 442 15.60 -14.62 8.94
CA SER A 442 14.67 -14.23 7.89
C SER A 442 14.76 -15.15 6.67
N ILE A 443 13.69 -15.16 5.88
CA ILE A 443 13.63 -15.85 4.59
C ILE A 443 13.28 -14.84 3.51
N ILE A 444 14.14 -14.73 2.51
CA ILE A 444 13.82 -14.04 1.25
C ILE A 444 13.19 -15.08 0.32
N SER A 445 11.97 -14.82 -0.13
CA SER A 445 11.21 -15.66 -1.06
C SER A 445 11.13 -14.97 -2.41
N ILE A 446 11.57 -15.64 -3.49
CA ILE A 446 11.46 -15.14 -4.85
C ILE A 446 10.59 -16.11 -5.65
N TYR A 447 9.46 -15.66 -6.16
CA TYR A 447 8.56 -16.52 -6.94
C TYR A 447 7.84 -15.74 -8.03
N ALA A 448 7.49 -16.44 -9.10
CA ALA A 448 6.84 -15.84 -10.24
C ALA A 448 5.31 -15.87 -10.09
N LYS A 449 4.64 -14.83 -10.58
CA LYS A 449 3.18 -14.75 -10.63
C LYS A 449 2.74 -14.10 -11.93
N THR A 450 1.76 -14.69 -12.59
CA THR A 450 1.09 -14.07 -13.73
C THR A 450 0.28 -12.86 -13.27
N GLU A 451 0.59 -11.70 -13.82
CA GLU A 451 -0.17 -10.46 -13.62
C GLU A 451 -0.77 -10.04 -14.97
N TYR A 452 -1.96 -9.45 -14.91
CA TYR A 452 -2.71 -9.02 -16.09
C TYR A 452 -2.71 -7.50 -16.21
N TYR A 453 -2.70 -6.99 -17.44
CA TYR A 453 -2.75 -5.57 -17.72
C TYR A 453 -3.58 -5.25 -18.95
N SER A 454 -4.21 -4.08 -18.97
CA SER A 454 -4.96 -3.62 -20.14
C SER A 454 -4.00 -3.05 -21.18
N LYS A 455 -4.19 -3.44 -22.45
CA LYS A 455 -3.47 -2.81 -23.56
C LYS A 455 -4.11 -1.46 -23.88
N ASN A 456 -3.27 -0.46 -24.13
CA ASN A 456 -3.71 0.75 -24.81
C ASN A 456 -4.02 0.35 -26.26
N MET A 457 -5.28 0.03 -26.55
CA MET A 457 -5.71 -0.15 -27.93
C MET A 457 -5.58 1.22 -28.62
N PRO A 458 -4.88 1.32 -29.76
CA PRO A 458 -4.95 2.55 -30.55
C PRO A 458 -6.42 2.82 -30.84
N ILE A 459 -6.88 4.03 -30.52
CA ILE A 459 -8.21 4.47 -30.93
C ILE A 459 -8.12 4.51 -32.46
N LEU A 460 -8.64 3.47 -33.12
CA LEU A 460 -8.99 3.53 -34.52
C LEU A 460 -10.06 4.61 -34.60
N ASN A 461 -9.65 5.84 -34.92
CA ASN A 461 -10.56 6.85 -35.42
C ASN A 461 -11.15 6.27 -36.70
N ILE A 462 -12.32 5.66 -36.59
CA ILE A 462 -13.15 5.37 -37.74
C ILE A 462 -13.66 6.75 -38.18
N SER A 463 -12.96 7.29 -39.17
CA SER A 463 -13.27 8.52 -39.90
C SER A 463 -14.67 8.49 -40.49
#